data_AF-M7YY88-F1
#
_entry.id   AF-M7YY88-F1
#
_cell.length_a   1.000
_cell.length_b   1.000
_cell.length_c   1.000
_cell.angle_alpha   90.00
_cell.angle_beta   90.00
_cell.angle_gamma   90.00
#
_symmetry.space_group_name_H-M   'P 1'
#
loop_
_entity.id
_entity.type
_entity.pdbx_description
1 polymer ?
#
loop_
_entity_poly.entity_id
_entity_poly.type
_entity_poly.pdbx_seq_one_letter_code
_entity_poly.pdbx_strand_id
1 'polypeptide(L)'
;MDQRNYQIAIEVSELEAAVASRAAESESLSRSLSDREAEISALQDKVRSLEAKMDAQRPVLAEQIGCASRLYDELREVVMLVDDAAATALPDSVFVWKETDVEESLKVSLEGTRMAYDIAAMALQKVGVWRDKGKSKVTELEERVEELTREKEHIGVLLRSALQANTTEVLKVAEDGLREAGIEIGLNGHRDHRPGSTEKDEVYTLAGALENSMKESQIKIIELQHLVEAQRAESSLLRTRMEGQEKEIGQLRKQIKHLEEKEKMANESVEDLMVDITAAEEEIQRWKTAAEEEANAGRSIEQEFQTQISSLHKELEEARETMVELENKLKFKEETAAAALAGAARHEEHM
;
A
#
# COMPACT_ATOMS: atom_id res chain seq x y z
N MET A 1 -80.09 23.33 43.17
CA MET A 1 -79.56 22.97 41.82
C MET A 1 -78.10 23.37 41.69
N ASP A 2 -77.65 24.42 42.38
CA ASP A 2 -76.34 25.04 42.11
C ASP A 2 -75.12 24.28 42.64
N GLN A 3 -75.20 23.65 43.82
CA GLN A 3 -74.05 22.98 44.45
C GLN A 3 -73.50 21.80 43.62
N ARG A 4 -74.37 21.07 42.91
CA ARG A 4 -73.97 19.96 42.03
C ARG A 4 -73.34 20.47 40.74
N ASN A 5 -73.78 21.61 40.23
CA ASN A 5 -73.14 22.26 39.07
C ASN A 5 -71.75 22.78 39.42
N TYR A 6 -71.55 23.32 40.63
CA TYR A 6 -70.21 23.72 41.11
C TYR A 6 -69.26 22.52 41.25
N GLN A 7 -69.74 21.40 41.80
CA GLN A 7 -68.93 20.19 41.91
C GLN A 7 -68.51 19.64 40.53
N ILE A 8 -69.44 19.64 39.58
CA ILE A 8 -69.16 19.23 38.19
C ILE A 8 -68.14 20.18 37.55
N ALA A 9 -68.25 21.49 37.77
CA ALA A 9 -67.29 22.46 37.23
C ALA A 9 -65.87 22.23 37.76
N ILE A 10 -65.73 21.89 39.05
CA ILE A 10 -64.43 21.57 39.65
C ILE A 10 -63.86 20.27 39.05
N GLU A 11 -64.66 19.20 38.99
CA GLU A 11 -64.24 17.92 38.41
C GLU A 11 -63.86 18.06 36.92
N VAL A 12 -64.58 18.88 36.16
CA VAL A 12 -64.25 19.19 34.77
C VAL A 12 -62.94 19.96 34.67
N SER A 13 -62.71 20.97 35.52
CA SER A 13 -61.43 21.71 35.55
C SER A 13 -60.24 20.82 35.94
N GLU A 14 -60.42 19.91 36.92
CA GLU A 14 -59.38 18.95 37.30
C GLU A 14 -59.07 17.96 36.17
N LEU A 15 -60.10 17.48 35.47
CA LEU A 15 -59.93 16.63 34.29
C LEU A 15 -59.27 17.37 33.13
N GLU A 16 -59.64 18.62 32.86
CA GLU A 16 -59.02 19.47 31.85
C GLU A 16 -57.53 19.71 32.16
N ALA A 17 -57.19 19.99 33.42
CA ALA A 17 -55.81 20.14 33.86
C ALA A 17 -55.00 18.82 33.72
N ALA A 18 -55.60 17.68 34.08
CA ALA A 18 -54.96 16.37 33.92
C ALA A 18 -54.77 15.99 32.44
N VAL A 19 -55.72 16.33 31.58
CA VAL A 19 -55.63 16.13 30.12
C VAL A 19 -54.56 17.04 29.52
N ALA A 20 -54.50 18.31 29.93
CA ALA A 20 -53.46 19.25 29.48
C ALA A 20 -52.05 18.79 29.89
N SER A 21 -51.90 18.32 31.14
CA SER A 21 -50.64 17.76 31.63
C SER A 21 -50.19 16.53 30.83
N ARG A 22 -51.09 15.56 30.61
CA ARG A 22 -50.80 14.39 29.77
C ARG A 22 -50.51 14.74 28.32
N ALA A 23 -51.17 15.76 27.77
CA ALA A 23 -50.88 16.23 26.41
C ALA A 23 -49.46 16.79 26.31
N ALA A 24 -49.02 17.58 27.30
CA ALA A 24 -47.66 18.11 27.36
C ALA A 24 -46.60 17.00 27.52
N GLU A 25 -46.87 16.01 28.38
CA GLU A 25 -45.99 14.83 28.52
C GLU A 25 -45.91 14.03 27.22
N SER A 26 -47.03 13.78 26.55
CA SER A 26 -47.06 13.09 25.26
C SER A 26 -46.28 13.83 24.19
N GLU A 27 -46.36 15.16 24.16
CA GLU A 27 -45.64 15.97 23.18
C GLU A 27 -44.12 15.98 23.47
N SER A 28 -43.73 16.05 24.75
CA SER A 28 -42.34 15.91 25.18
C SER A 28 -41.75 14.54 24.81
N LEU A 29 -42.50 13.46 25.06
CA LEU A 29 -42.10 12.11 24.66
C LEU A 29 -42.02 11.97 23.14
N SER A 30 -42.94 12.58 22.38
CA SER A 30 -42.90 12.58 20.93
C SER A 30 -41.67 13.30 20.38
N ARG A 31 -41.27 14.43 20.97
CA ARG A 31 -40.03 15.14 20.60
C ARG A 31 -38.79 14.28 20.89
N SER A 32 -38.71 13.71 22.10
CA SER A 32 -37.61 12.81 22.49
C SER A 32 -37.49 11.58 21.59
N LEU A 33 -38.61 10.96 21.21
CA LEU A 33 -38.62 9.85 20.25
C LEU A 33 -38.12 10.28 18.87
N SER A 34 -38.56 11.43 18.36
CA SER A 34 -38.07 11.98 17.10
C SER A 34 -36.56 12.23 17.13
N ASP A 35 -36.02 12.79 18.22
CA ASP A 35 -34.59 13.03 18.38
C ASP A 35 -33.80 11.72 18.38
N ARG A 36 -34.31 10.69 19.07
CA ARG A 36 -33.70 9.34 19.09
C ARG A 36 -33.77 8.66 17.73
N GLU A 37 -34.86 8.79 16.99
CA GLU A 37 -35.00 8.26 15.63
C GLU A 37 -34.00 8.92 14.66
N ALA A 38 -33.77 10.22 14.82
CA ALA A 38 -32.74 10.93 14.06
C ALA A 38 -31.32 10.45 14.42
N GLU A 39 -31.01 10.25 15.70
CA GLU A 39 -29.73 9.72 16.16
C GLU A 39 -29.49 8.29 15.67
N ILE A 40 -30.52 7.43 15.71
CA ILE A 40 -30.45 6.05 15.19
C ILE A 40 -30.16 6.06 13.70
N SER A 41 -30.83 6.93 12.93
CA SER A 41 -30.62 7.06 11.49
C SER A 41 -29.19 7.51 11.17
N ALA A 42 -28.67 8.51 11.90
CA ALA A 42 -27.28 8.96 11.75
C ALA A 42 -26.26 7.85 12.09
N LEU A 43 -26.51 7.06 13.15
CA LEU A 43 -25.66 5.92 13.50
C LEU A 43 -25.73 4.81 12.45
N GLN A 44 -26.91 4.51 11.90
CA GLN A 44 -27.09 3.54 10.81
C GLN A 44 -26.33 3.96 9.55
N ASP A 45 -26.34 5.25 9.21
CA ASP A 45 -25.56 5.77 8.07
C ASP A 45 -24.06 5.65 8.32
N LYS A 46 -23.61 5.90 9.56
CA LYS A 46 -22.21 5.74 9.94
C LYS A 46 -21.77 4.27 9.90
N VAL A 47 -22.60 3.35 10.37
CA VAL A 47 -22.34 1.89 10.28
C VAL A 47 -22.23 1.47 8.82
N ARG A 48 -23.19 1.86 7.97
CA ARG A 48 -23.16 1.58 6.52
C ARG A 48 -21.91 2.14 5.85
N SER A 49 -21.49 3.35 6.22
CA SER A 49 -20.25 3.96 5.71
C SER A 49 -19.01 3.17 6.13
N LEU A 50 -18.94 2.71 7.37
CA LEU A 50 -17.81 1.91 7.87
C LEU A 50 -17.78 0.51 7.23
N GLU A 51 -18.92 -0.14 7.07
CA GLU A 51 -19.06 -1.42 6.36
C GLU A 51 -18.57 -1.29 4.91
N ALA A 52 -18.99 -0.24 4.18
CA ALA A 52 -18.54 0.01 2.82
C ALA A 52 -17.02 0.23 2.73
N LYS A 53 -16.42 0.93 3.72
CA LYS A 53 -14.96 1.11 3.80
C LYS A 53 -14.24 -0.21 4.08
N MET A 54 -14.77 -1.06 4.97
CA MET A 54 -14.22 -2.39 5.23
C MET A 54 -14.28 -3.29 3.98
N ASP A 55 -15.42 -3.27 3.28
CA ASP A 55 -15.62 -4.03 2.05
C ASP A 55 -14.62 -3.58 0.96
N ALA A 56 -14.38 -2.27 0.84
CA ALA A 56 -13.39 -1.72 -0.09
C ALA A 56 -11.93 -2.10 0.25
N GLN A 57 -11.62 -2.39 1.52
CA GLN A 57 -10.28 -2.81 1.96
C GLN A 57 -10.01 -4.31 1.75
N ARG A 58 -11.04 -5.16 1.68
CA ARG A 58 -10.87 -6.61 1.44
C ARG A 58 -10.05 -6.96 0.19
N PRO A 59 -10.30 -6.37 -1.00
CA PRO A 59 -9.51 -6.69 -2.19
C PRO A 59 -8.05 -6.26 -2.06
N VAL A 60 -7.78 -5.11 -1.41
CA VAL A 60 -6.42 -4.61 -1.17
C VAL A 60 -5.63 -5.59 -0.29
N LEU A 61 -6.27 -6.09 0.77
CA LEU A 61 -5.65 -7.08 1.66
C LEU A 61 -5.39 -8.41 0.95
N ALA A 62 -6.33 -8.87 0.13
CA ALA A 62 -6.15 -10.08 -0.68
C ALA A 62 -4.98 -9.93 -1.66
N GLU A 63 -4.87 -8.77 -2.33
CA GLU A 63 -3.74 -8.46 -3.21
C GLU A 63 -2.41 -8.41 -2.45
N GLN A 64 -2.37 -7.81 -1.27
CA GLN A 64 -1.18 -7.76 -0.43
C GLN A 64 -0.69 -9.16 -0.03
N ILE A 65 -1.60 -10.04 0.41
CA ILE A 65 -1.27 -11.45 0.73
C ILE A 65 -0.74 -12.16 -0.51
N GLY A 66 -1.37 -11.96 -1.68
CA GLY A 66 -0.92 -12.52 -2.95
C GLY A 66 0.47 -12.02 -3.36
N CYS A 67 0.79 -10.75 -3.14
CA CYS A 67 2.11 -10.19 -3.38
C CYS A 67 3.18 -10.76 -2.43
N ALA A 68 2.88 -10.85 -1.13
CA ALA A 68 3.79 -11.44 -0.16
C ALA A 68 4.10 -12.92 -0.49
N SER A 69 3.09 -13.67 -0.93
CA SER A 69 3.23 -15.06 -1.37
C SER A 69 4.17 -15.20 -2.57
N ARG A 70 3.91 -14.43 -3.64
CA ARG A 70 4.76 -14.47 -4.84
C ARG A 70 6.20 -14.07 -4.55
N LEU A 71 6.41 -13.02 -3.74
CA LEU A 71 7.75 -12.60 -3.34
C LEU A 71 8.47 -13.71 -2.55
N TYR A 72 7.77 -14.38 -1.65
CA TYR A 72 8.33 -15.49 -0.88
C TYR A 72 8.78 -16.63 -1.81
N ASP A 73 7.93 -17.04 -2.75
CA ASP A 73 8.22 -18.13 -3.69
C ASP A 73 9.39 -17.77 -4.64
N GLU A 74 9.38 -16.57 -5.21
CA GLU A 74 10.47 -16.07 -6.07
C GLU A 74 11.82 -16.02 -5.33
N LEU A 75 11.82 -15.52 -4.09
CA LEU A 75 13.04 -15.45 -3.28
C LEU A 75 13.52 -16.84 -2.86
N ARG A 76 12.60 -17.77 -2.59
CA ARG A 76 12.96 -19.17 -2.34
C ARG A 76 13.63 -19.80 -3.56
N GLU A 77 13.16 -19.53 -4.78
CA GLU A 77 13.84 -19.97 -6.00
C GLU A 77 15.26 -19.39 -6.12
N VAL A 78 15.45 -18.10 -5.78
CA VAL A 78 16.79 -17.49 -5.77
C VAL A 78 17.71 -18.21 -4.79
N VAL A 79 17.21 -18.56 -3.59
CA VAL A 79 17.98 -19.34 -2.62
C VAL A 79 18.28 -20.73 -3.17
N MET A 80 17.33 -21.42 -3.81
CA MET A 80 17.54 -22.75 -4.42
C MET A 80 18.68 -22.75 -5.44
N LEU A 81 18.79 -21.71 -6.28
CA LEU A 81 19.84 -21.59 -7.30
C LEU A 81 21.25 -21.49 -6.71
N VAL A 82 21.35 -21.03 -5.47
CA VAL A 82 22.64 -20.75 -4.80
C VAL A 82 22.97 -21.79 -3.74
N ASP A 83 21.95 -22.29 -3.03
CA ASP A 83 22.04 -23.20 -1.89
C ASP A 83 20.73 -23.99 -1.70
N ASP A 84 20.61 -25.08 -2.47
CA ASP A 84 19.47 -26.03 -2.46
C ASP A 84 19.13 -26.57 -1.05
N ALA A 85 20.14 -26.84 -0.23
CA ALA A 85 19.96 -27.33 1.13
C ALA A 85 19.33 -26.27 2.05
N ALA A 86 19.67 -24.98 1.84
CA ALA A 86 19.07 -23.89 2.60
C ALA A 86 17.62 -23.64 2.18
N ALA A 87 17.30 -23.77 0.89
CA ALA A 87 15.94 -23.50 0.41
C ALA A 87 14.94 -24.63 0.70
N THR A 88 15.41 -25.88 0.79
CA THR A 88 14.59 -27.03 1.24
C THR A 88 14.28 -27.00 2.73
N ALA A 89 15.08 -26.27 3.54
CA ALA A 89 14.81 -26.07 4.96
C ALA A 89 13.77 -24.97 5.25
N LEU A 90 13.39 -24.19 4.23
CA LEU A 90 12.38 -23.13 4.36
C LEU A 90 10.97 -23.73 4.35
N PRO A 91 10.04 -23.17 5.15
CA PRO A 91 8.64 -23.57 5.13
C PRO A 91 8.03 -23.45 3.73
N ASP A 92 7.09 -24.32 3.40
CA ASP A 92 6.26 -24.11 2.21
C ASP A 92 5.31 -22.92 2.43
N SER A 93 4.99 -22.22 1.34
CA SER A 93 4.08 -21.06 1.34
C SER A 93 2.71 -21.43 1.93
N VAL A 94 2.33 -20.78 3.03
CA VAL A 94 1.00 -20.91 3.68
C VAL A 94 0.23 -19.59 3.57
N PHE A 95 0.28 -18.96 2.39
CA PHE A 95 -0.39 -17.68 2.15
C PHE A 95 -1.74 -17.91 1.46
N VAL A 96 -2.78 -18.15 2.26
CA VAL A 96 -4.14 -18.32 1.74
C VAL A 96 -5.04 -17.27 2.39
N TRP A 97 -5.60 -16.39 1.57
CA TRP A 97 -6.65 -15.47 2.02
C TRP A 97 -7.90 -16.27 2.37
N LYS A 98 -8.47 -16.01 3.56
CA LYS A 98 -9.78 -16.53 3.97
C LYS A 98 -10.76 -15.37 3.98
N GLU A 99 -11.69 -15.41 3.03
CA GLU A 99 -12.71 -14.38 2.77
C GLU A 99 -13.56 -13.98 3.99
N THR A 100 -13.63 -14.84 5.00
CA THR A 100 -14.56 -14.73 6.11
C THR A 100 -14.05 -13.92 7.31
N ASP A 101 -12.73 -13.72 7.47
CA ASP A 101 -12.17 -13.05 8.64
C ASP A 101 -11.05 -12.06 8.24
N VAL A 102 -11.36 -10.76 8.37
CA VAL A 102 -10.43 -9.66 8.05
C VAL A 102 -9.30 -9.57 9.08
N GLU A 103 -9.55 -9.91 10.34
CA GLU A 103 -8.54 -9.89 11.40
C GLU A 103 -7.52 -11.03 11.22
N GLU A 104 -8.00 -12.24 10.95
CA GLU A 104 -7.15 -13.37 10.57
C GLU A 104 -6.37 -13.06 9.28
N SER A 105 -7.02 -12.45 8.28
CA SER A 105 -6.35 -12.05 7.03
C SER A 105 -5.25 -11.01 7.24
N LEU A 106 -5.45 -10.02 8.12
CA LEU A 106 -4.42 -9.03 8.47
C LEU A 106 -3.22 -9.70 9.14
N LYS A 107 -3.48 -10.66 10.02
CA LYS A 107 -2.42 -11.45 10.67
C LYS A 107 -1.63 -12.28 9.65
N VAL A 108 -2.31 -12.96 8.74
CA VAL A 108 -1.67 -13.74 7.65
C VAL A 108 -0.84 -12.82 6.74
N SER A 109 -1.35 -11.63 6.41
CA SER A 109 -0.61 -10.63 5.63
C SER A 109 0.67 -10.17 6.34
N LEU A 110 0.58 -9.87 7.64
CA LEU A 110 1.73 -9.46 8.44
C LEU A 110 2.77 -10.58 8.55
N GLU A 111 2.32 -11.80 8.82
CA GLU A 111 3.22 -12.96 8.91
C GLU A 111 3.89 -13.25 7.56
N GLY A 112 3.14 -13.16 6.45
CA GLY A 112 3.70 -13.37 5.12
C GLY A 112 4.67 -12.31 4.65
N THR A 113 4.39 -11.04 4.93
CA THR A 113 5.35 -9.97 4.64
C THR A 113 6.63 -10.12 5.47
N ARG A 114 6.53 -10.54 6.73
CA ARG A 114 7.69 -10.86 7.57
C ARG A 114 8.49 -12.04 7.02
N MET A 115 7.83 -13.14 6.65
CA MET A 115 8.50 -14.31 6.08
C MET A 115 9.20 -13.98 4.76
N ALA A 116 8.57 -13.21 3.88
CA ALA A 116 9.18 -12.73 2.64
C ALA A 116 10.42 -11.87 2.91
N TYR A 117 10.37 -10.99 3.92
CA TYR A 117 11.54 -10.21 4.35
C TYR A 117 12.67 -11.10 4.88
N ASP A 118 12.36 -12.08 5.72
CA ASP A 118 13.35 -12.97 6.32
C ASP A 118 14.07 -13.81 5.23
N ILE A 119 13.33 -14.33 4.23
CA ILE A 119 13.95 -14.99 3.07
C ILE A 119 14.75 -13.98 2.24
N ALA A 120 14.25 -12.75 2.01
CA ALA A 120 14.98 -11.76 1.22
C ALA A 120 16.37 -11.48 1.83
N ALA A 121 16.43 -11.33 3.15
CA ALA A 121 17.69 -11.15 3.88
C ALA A 121 18.61 -12.38 3.73
N MET A 122 18.05 -13.59 3.83
CA MET A 122 18.81 -14.83 3.62
C MET A 122 19.32 -14.95 2.19
N ALA A 123 18.48 -14.69 1.19
CA ALA A 123 18.83 -14.71 -0.22
C ALA A 123 19.97 -13.73 -0.52
N LEU A 124 19.89 -12.51 0.00
CA LEU A 124 20.96 -11.52 -0.12
C LEU A 124 22.28 -12.03 0.46
N GLN A 125 22.25 -12.63 1.64
CA GLN A 125 23.44 -13.20 2.28
C GLN A 125 24.01 -14.36 1.44
N LYS A 126 23.17 -15.30 1.01
CA LYS A 126 23.60 -16.48 0.24
C LYS A 126 24.18 -16.10 -1.12
N VAL A 127 23.51 -15.21 -1.86
CA VAL A 127 24.00 -14.66 -3.13
C VAL A 127 25.32 -13.92 -2.92
N GLY A 128 25.48 -13.18 -1.82
CA GLY A 128 26.74 -12.54 -1.46
C GLY A 128 27.88 -13.54 -1.32
N VAL A 129 27.69 -14.59 -0.50
CA VAL A 129 28.69 -15.65 -0.31
C VAL A 129 29.05 -16.36 -1.62
N TRP A 130 28.05 -16.68 -2.45
CA TRP A 130 28.26 -17.32 -3.75
C TRP A 130 29.05 -16.43 -4.71
N ARG A 131 28.74 -15.14 -4.74
CA ARG A 131 29.47 -14.15 -5.55
C ARG A 131 30.92 -14.06 -5.12
N ASP A 132 31.19 -13.99 -3.82
CA ASP A 132 32.55 -13.89 -3.28
C ASP A 132 33.36 -15.15 -3.58
N LYS A 133 32.75 -16.33 -3.43
CA LYS A 133 33.35 -17.62 -3.85
C LYS A 133 33.63 -17.67 -5.35
N GLY A 134 32.72 -17.13 -6.16
CA GLY A 134 32.92 -16.98 -7.61
C GLY A 134 34.11 -16.08 -7.92
N LYS A 135 34.19 -14.91 -7.26
CA LYS A 135 35.28 -13.95 -7.42
C LYS A 135 36.63 -14.54 -7.01
N SER A 136 36.71 -15.25 -5.88
CA SER A 136 37.96 -15.89 -5.44
C SER A 136 38.43 -16.97 -6.41
N LYS A 137 37.49 -17.71 -7.02
CA LYS A 137 37.81 -18.72 -8.03
C LYS A 137 38.28 -18.11 -9.35
N VAL A 138 37.69 -16.97 -9.74
CA VAL A 138 38.17 -16.20 -10.91
C VAL A 138 39.58 -15.71 -10.68
N THR A 139 39.89 -15.12 -9.52
CA THR A 139 41.26 -14.65 -9.22
C THR A 139 42.26 -15.81 -9.18
N GLU A 140 41.89 -16.97 -8.62
CA GLU A 140 42.74 -18.17 -8.63
C GLU A 140 43.03 -18.66 -10.06
N LEU A 141 42.01 -18.66 -10.92
CA LEU A 141 42.18 -19.04 -12.33
C LEU A 141 43.02 -18.02 -13.11
N GLU A 142 42.85 -16.71 -12.84
CA GLU A 142 43.67 -15.65 -13.43
C GLU A 142 45.14 -15.81 -13.06
N GLU A 143 45.45 -16.03 -11.77
CA GLU A 143 46.82 -16.30 -11.30
C GLU A 143 47.42 -17.52 -11.99
N ARG A 144 46.63 -18.59 -12.14
CA ARG A 144 47.07 -19.82 -12.83
C ARG A 144 47.35 -19.57 -14.31
N VAL A 145 46.53 -18.75 -14.98
CA VAL A 145 46.76 -18.36 -16.39
C VAL A 145 48.01 -17.51 -16.51
N GLU A 146 48.25 -16.58 -15.59
CA GLU A 146 49.48 -15.80 -15.56
C GLU A 146 50.73 -16.67 -15.33
N GLU A 147 50.66 -17.68 -14.46
CA GLU A 147 51.75 -18.63 -14.25
C GLU A 147 52.06 -19.42 -15.53
N LEU A 148 51.04 -20.00 -16.15
CA LEU A 148 51.18 -20.78 -17.38
C LEU A 148 51.69 -19.92 -18.56
N THR A 149 51.30 -18.65 -18.62
CA THR A 149 51.81 -17.73 -19.66
C THR A 149 53.29 -17.41 -19.45
N ARG A 150 53.75 -17.20 -18.20
CA ARG A 150 55.18 -17.05 -17.88
C ARG A 150 55.97 -18.32 -18.19
N GLU A 151 55.45 -19.50 -17.86
CA GLU A 151 56.08 -20.78 -18.21
C GLU A 151 56.21 -20.95 -19.72
N LYS A 152 55.14 -20.67 -20.47
CA LYS A 152 55.16 -20.69 -21.95
C LYS A 152 56.22 -19.75 -22.51
N GLU A 153 56.32 -18.53 -22.00
CA GLU A 153 57.33 -17.56 -22.42
C GLU A 153 58.76 -18.05 -22.12
N HIS A 154 58.97 -18.59 -20.91
CA HIS A 154 60.25 -19.17 -20.50
C HIS A 154 60.67 -20.33 -21.39
N ILE A 155 59.78 -21.30 -21.63
CA ILE A 155 60.00 -22.40 -22.58
C ILE A 155 60.30 -21.85 -23.97
N GLY A 156 59.57 -20.83 -24.42
CA GLY A 156 59.81 -20.17 -25.70
C GLY A 156 61.22 -19.55 -25.80
N VAL A 157 61.73 -18.93 -24.73
CA VAL A 157 63.10 -18.42 -24.66
C VAL A 157 64.13 -19.56 -24.66
N LEU A 158 63.89 -20.62 -23.89
CA LEU A 158 64.77 -21.79 -23.86
C LEU A 158 64.87 -22.46 -25.24
N LEU A 159 63.74 -22.65 -25.92
CA LEU A 159 63.70 -23.21 -27.27
C LEU A 159 64.43 -22.32 -28.28
N ARG A 160 64.20 -21.00 -28.26
CA ARG A 160 64.96 -20.06 -29.12
C ARG A 160 66.46 -20.09 -28.82
N SER A 161 66.83 -20.17 -27.55
CA SER A 161 68.24 -20.23 -27.12
C SER A 161 68.89 -21.55 -27.53
N ALA A 162 68.19 -22.68 -27.40
CA ALA A 162 68.65 -23.99 -27.88
C ALA A 162 68.77 -24.04 -29.41
N LEU A 163 67.86 -23.37 -30.12
CA LEU A 163 67.94 -23.24 -31.59
C LEU A 163 69.08 -22.29 -32.02
N GLN A 164 69.45 -21.30 -31.21
CA GLN A 164 70.53 -20.35 -31.49
C GLN A 164 71.92 -20.85 -31.03
N ALA A 165 71.97 -21.63 -29.96
CA ALA A 165 73.19 -22.25 -29.44
C ALA A 165 73.57 -23.47 -30.30
N ASN A 166 74.37 -23.21 -31.33
CA ASN A 166 75.03 -24.20 -32.19
C ASN A 166 74.10 -25.31 -32.72
N THR A 167 73.37 -24.99 -33.79
CA THR A 167 72.73 -25.99 -34.67
C THR A 167 73.70 -27.12 -35.04
N THR A 168 75.01 -26.87 -35.10
CA THR A 168 76.05 -27.86 -35.40
C THR A 168 76.46 -28.77 -34.23
N GLU A 169 76.30 -28.37 -32.97
CA GLU A 169 76.65 -29.20 -31.81
C GLU A 169 75.44 -30.01 -31.31
N VAL A 170 74.24 -29.42 -31.34
CA VAL A 170 73.00 -30.15 -31.02
C VAL A 170 72.70 -31.22 -32.07
N LEU A 171 72.97 -30.94 -33.37
CA LEU A 171 72.90 -31.96 -34.41
C LEU A 171 73.95 -33.07 -34.19
N LYS A 172 75.17 -32.74 -33.76
CA LYS A 172 76.21 -33.75 -33.44
C LYS A 172 75.87 -34.61 -32.23
N VAL A 173 75.33 -34.03 -31.17
CA VAL A 173 74.92 -34.80 -29.98
C VAL A 173 73.69 -35.68 -30.29
N ALA A 174 72.77 -35.21 -31.14
CA ALA A 174 71.68 -36.03 -31.65
C ALA A 174 72.18 -37.14 -32.59
N GLU A 175 73.18 -36.87 -33.44
CA GLU A 175 73.85 -37.83 -34.33
C GLU A 175 74.65 -38.89 -33.53
N ASP A 176 75.37 -38.48 -32.48
CA ASP A 176 76.09 -39.37 -31.58
C ASP A 176 75.13 -40.23 -30.74
N GLY A 177 74.01 -39.67 -30.25
CA GLY A 177 72.97 -40.42 -29.53
C GLY A 177 72.18 -41.38 -30.42
N LEU A 178 71.92 -41.01 -31.67
CA LEU A 178 71.35 -41.92 -32.68
C LEU A 178 72.34 -43.04 -33.03
N ARG A 179 73.65 -42.75 -33.14
CA ARG A 179 74.70 -43.76 -33.37
C ARG A 179 74.82 -44.73 -32.19
N GLU A 180 74.69 -44.26 -30.95
CA GLU A 180 74.70 -45.09 -29.74
C GLU A 180 73.45 -46.00 -29.65
N ALA A 181 72.32 -45.55 -30.21
CA ALA A 181 71.11 -46.36 -30.41
C ALA A 181 71.13 -47.22 -31.70
N GLY A 182 72.21 -47.19 -32.49
CA GLY A 182 72.41 -48.01 -33.70
C GLY A 182 71.88 -47.43 -35.01
N ILE A 183 71.59 -46.13 -35.09
CA ILE A 183 71.03 -45.43 -36.26
C ILE A 183 72.03 -44.39 -36.78
N GLU A 184 72.61 -44.58 -37.98
CA GLU A 184 73.56 -43.63 -38.59
C GLU A 184 72.88 -42.79 -39.70
N ILE A 185 72.76 -41.48 -39.51
CA ILE A 185 72.27 -40.53 -40.53
C ILE A 185 73.18 -39.29 -40.54
N GLY A 186 74.04 -39.16 -41.56
CA GLY A 186 75.00 -38.05 -41.72
C GLY A 186 74.41 -36.86 -42.46
N LEU A 187 74.50 -35.66 -41.86
CA LEU A 187 73.92 -34.40 -42.38
C LEU A 187 75.00 -33.36 -42.75
N ASN A 188 75.90 -33.65 -43.70
CA ASN A 188 76.49 -32.64 -44.60
C ASN A 188 77.23 -33.33 -45.77
N GLY A 189 76.84 -33.01 -47.00
CA GLY A 189 77.05 -33.86 -48.19
C GLY A 189 78.36 -33.68 -48.96
N HIS A 190 78.76 -34.71 -49.72
CA HIS A 190 78.51 -34.83 -51.17
C HIS A 190 79.15 -36.10 -51.75
N ARG A 191 78.31 -36.87 -52.45
CA ARG A 191 78.59 -37.98 -53.39
C ARG A 191 79.28 -39.23 -52.84
N ASP A 192 78.56 -40.34 -52.88
CA ASP A 192 78.75 -41.25 -54.01
C ASP A 192 77.48 -42.02 -54.36
N HIS A 193 77.19 -42.06 -55.66
CA HIS A 193 76.07 -42.76 -56.24
C HIS A 193 76.10 -44.24 -55.86
N ARG A 194 75.02 -44.71 -55.23
CA ARG A 194 74.62 -46.11 -55.27
C ARG A 194 73.10 -46.17 -55.53
N PRO A 195 72.64 -46.68 -56.69
CA PRO A 195 71.23 -46.68 -57.02
C PRO A 195 70.52 -47.80 -56.23
N GLY A 196 69.63 -47.44 -55.31
CA GLY A 196 68.89 -48.41 -54.48
C GLY A 196 67.83 -47.82 -53.53
N SER A 197 66.75 -47.28 -54.09
CA SER A 197 65.35 -47.28 -53.60
C SER A 197 64.94 -46.95 -52.12
N THR A 198 65.53 -45.99 -51.39
CA THR A 198 65.00 -45.60 -50.05
C THR A 198 64.58 -44.13 -49.88
N GLU A 199 65.16 -43.16 -50.58
CA GLU A 199 64.81 -41.72 -50.45
C GLU A 199 63.35 -41.39 -50.86
N LYS A 200 62.77 -42.16 -51.77
CA LYS A 200 61.37 -41.98 -52.16
C LYS A 200 60.43 -42.27 -50.99
N ASP A 201 60.75 -43.27 -50.17
CA ASP A 201 59.88 -43.76 -49.11
C ASP A 201 59.77 -42.75 -47.95
N GLU A 202 60.87 -42.06 -47.63
CA GLU A 202 60.90 -40.99 -46.63
C GLU A 202 60.11 -39.75 -47.07
N VAL A 203 60.24 -39.35 -48.34
CA VAL A 203 59.46 -38.24 -48.92
C VAL A 203 57.97 -38.57 -48.95
N TYR A 204 57.58 -39.81 -49.26
CA TYR A 204 56.20 -40.25 -49.19
C TYR A 204 55.66 -40.27 -47.74
N THR A 205 56.50 -40.65 -46.77
CA THR A 205 56.13 -40.66 -45.35
C THR A 205 55.92 -39.23 -44.82
N LEU A 206 56.81 -38.31 -45.15
CA LEU A 206 56.69 -36.89 -44.77
C LEU A 206 55.49 -36.20 -45.46
N ALA A 207 55.26 -36.50 -46.74
CA ALA A 207 54.09 -36.01 -47.46
C ALA A 207 52.78 -36.53 -46.81
N GLY A 208 52.74 -37.80 -46.40
CA GLY A 208 51.60 -38.37 -45.69
C GLY A 208 51.37 -37.76 -44.30
N ALA A 209 52.44 -37.49 -43.54
CA ALA A 209 52.34 -36.83 -42.24
C ALA A 209 51.85 -35.37 -42.37
N LEU A 210 52.34 -34.64 -43.37
CA LEU A 210 51.90 -33.28 -43.67
C LEU A 210 50.44 -33.27 -44.14
N GLU A 211 50.04 -34.21 -44.99
CA GLU A 211 48.65 -34.36 -45.44
C GLU A 211 47.71 -34.66 -44.27
N ASN A 212 48.11 -35.53 -43.34
CA ASN A 212 47.33 -35.83 -42.14
C ASN A 212 47.22 -34.61 -41.21
N SER A 213 48.33 -33.90 -40.97
CA SER A 213 48.31 -32.66 -40.19
C SER A 213 47.45 -31.57 -40.84
N MET A 214 47.51 -31.46 -42.17
CA MET A 214 46.67 -30.52 -42.93
C MET A 214 45.19 -30.88 -42.80
N LYS A 215 44.80 -32.15 -42.94
CA LYS A 215 43.42 -32.61 -42.73
C LYS A 215 42.93 -32.35 -41.31
N GLU A 216 43.76 -32.62 -40.31
CA GLU A 216 43.44 -32.34 -38.90
C GLU A 216 43.24 -30.83 -38.67
N SER A 217 44.11 -29.99 -39.23
CA SER A 217 43.96 -28.54 -39.15
C SER A 217 42.69 -28.05 -39.85
N GLN A 218 42.31 -28.68 -40.97
CA GLN A 218 41.12 -28.33 -41.74
C GLN A 218 39.84 -28.69 -40.98
N ILE A 219 39.81 -29.84 -40.30
CA ILE A 219 38.70 -30.22 -39.40
C ILE A 219 38.58 -29.19 -38.27
N LYS A 220 39.70 -28.82 -37.63
CA LYS A 220 39.73 -27.81 -36.55
C LYS A 220 39.18 -26.47 -37.01
N ILE A 221 39.53 -26.03 -38.23
CA ILE A 221 39.02 -24.79 -38.82
C ILE A 221 37.50 -24.84 -38.99
N ILE A 222 36.95 -25.97 -39.47
CA ILE A 222 35.51 -26.15 -39.64
C ILE A 222 34.79 -26.15 -38.29
N GLU A 223 35.32 -26.86 -37.29
CA GLU A 223 34.76 -26.88 -35.93
C GLU A 223 34.70 -25.48 -35.32
N LEU A 224 35.78 -24.71 -35.44
CA LEU A 224 35.85 -23.33 -34.97
C LEU A 224 34.87 -22.41 -35.72
N GLN A 225 34.70 -22.61 -37.02
CA GLN A 225 33.71 -21.87 -37.81
C GLN A 225 32.28 -22.12 -37.30
N HIS A 226 31.89 -23.37 -37.10
CA HIS A 226 30.57 -23.70 -36.55
C HIS A 226 30.35 -23.13 -35.15
N LEU A 227 31.38 -23.16 -34.29
CA LEU A 227 31.28 -22.58 -32.95
C LEU A 227 31.07 -21.06 -33.01
N VAL A 228 31.80 -20.36 -33.88
CA VAL A 228 31.64 -18.92 -34.08
C VAL A 228 30.26 -18.59 -34.65
N GLU A 229 29.74 -19.38 -35.58
CA GLU A 229 28.39 -19.21 -36.12
C GLU A 229 27.31 -19.43 -35.06
N ALA A 230 27.45 -20.45 -34.21
CA ALA A 230 26.55 -20.69 -33.09
C ALA A 230 26.55 -19.52 -32.10
N GLN A 231 27.72 -19.00 -31.73
CA GLN A 231 27.84 -17.83 -30.86
C GLN A 231 27.25 -16.56 -31.47
N ARG A 232 27.41 -16.37 -32.79
CA ARG A 232 26.77 -15.26 -33.52
C ARG A 232 25.25 -15.38 -33.50
N ALA A 233 24.71 -16.58 -33.67
CA ALA A 233 23.27 -16.83 -33.58
C ALA A 233 22.73 -16.52 -32.18
N GLU A 234 23.40 -17.01 -31.13
CA GLU A 234 23.04 -16.71 -29.74
C GLU A 234 23.09 -15.21 -29.44
N SER A 235 24.17 -14.54 -29.85
CA SER A 235 24.31 -13.09 -29.70
C SER A 235 23.22 -12.31 -30.42
N SER A 236 22.77 -12.79 -31.59
CA SER A 236 21.68 -12.17 -32.34
C SER A 236 20.34 -12.30 -31.61
N LEU A 237 20.08 -13.44 -30.96
CA LEU A 237 18.86 -13.67 -30.19
C LEU A 237 18.83 -12.88 -28.88
N LEU A 238 19.98 -12.76 -28.21
CA LEU A 238 20.10 -11.89 -27.04
C LEU A 238 19.83 -10.42 -27.41
N ARG A 239 20.34 -9.96 -28.57
CA ARG A 239 20.07 -8.61 -29.06
C ARG A 239 18.58 -8.35 -29.28
N THR A 240 17.87 -9.26 -29.95
CA THR A 240 16.43 -9.07 -30.20
C THR A 240 15.62 -9.08 -28.91
N ARG A 241 15.99 -9.90 -27.93
CA ARG A 241 15.38 -9.87 -26.59
C ARG A 241 15.63 -8.54 -25.89
N MET A 242 16.85 -8.02 -25.91
CA MET A 242 17.18 -6.72 -25.32
C MET A 242 16.40 -5.58 -25.98
N GLU A 243 16.30 -5.56 -27.30
CA GLU A 243 15.49 -4.58 -28.05
C GLU A 243 14.00 -4.66 -27.69
N GLY A 244 13.49 -5.88 -27.42
CA GLY A 244 12.13 -6.08 -26.91
C GLY A 244 11.94 -5.46 -25.51
N GLN A 245 12.85 -5.77 -24.59
CA GLN A 245 12.83 -5.22 -23.23
C GLN A 245 12.96 -3.69 -23.23
N GLU A 246 13.80 -3.12 -24.09
CA GLU A 246 13.95 -1.67 -24.22
C GLU A 246 12.64 -1.00 -24.65
N LYS A 247 11.89 -1.61 -25.57
CA LYS A 247 10.57 -1.12 -26.00
C LYS A 247 9.54 -1.18 -24.88
N GLU A 248 9.49 -2.28 -24.13
CA GLU A 248 8.59 -2.44 -22.97
C GLU A 248 8.89 -1.41 -21.89
N ILE A 249 10.17 -1.25 -21.52
CA ILE A 249 10.60 -0.21 -20.57
C ILE A 249 10.21 1.18 -21.08
N GLY A 250 10.36 1.44 -22.38
CA GLY A 250 9.95 2.69 -23.00
C GLY A 250 8.44 2.95 -22.91
N GLN A 251 7.60 1.91 -23.01
CA GLN A 251 6.15 2.02 -22.85
C GLN A 251 5.77 2.26 -21.39
N LEU A 252 6.36 1.52 -20.45
CA LEU A 252 6.12 1.68 -19.01
C LEU A 252 6.49 3.10 -18.54
N ARG A 253 7.63 3.64 -19.00
CA ARG A 253 8.02 5.03 -18.71
C ARG A 253 7.00 6.06 -19.16
N LYS A 254 6.37 5.85 -20.32
CA LYS A 254 5.30 6.75 -20.81
C LYS A 254 4.05 6.65 -19.95
N GLN A 255 3.69 5.44 -19.51
CA GLN A 255 2.54 5.23 -18.63
C GLN A 255 2.76 5.87 -17.26
N ILE A 256 3.95 5.71 -16.67
CA ILE A 256 4.32 6.35 -15.40
C ILE A 256 4.16 7.86 -15.52
N LYS A 257 4.73 8.48 -16.55
CA LYS A 257 4.62 9.93 -16.76
C LYS A 257 3.17 10.41 -16.86
N HIS A 258 2.32 9.67 -17.57
CA HIS A 258 0.89 9.98 -17.68
C HIS A 258 0.16 9.86 -16.34
N LEU A 259 0.53 8.89 -15.50
CA LEU A 259 -0.03 8.74 -14.16
C LEU A 259 0.44 9.86 -13.23
N GLU A 260 1.71 10.27 -13.28
CA GLU A 260 2.24 11.41 -12.52
C GLU A 260 1.51 12.72 -12.88
N GLU A 261 1.24 12.95 -14.17
CA GLU A 261 0.47 14.12 -14.62
C GLU A 261 -0.98 14.09 -14.11
N LYS A 262 -1.61 12.91 -14.09
CA LYS A 262 -2.96 12.73 -13.53
C LYS A 262 -3.01 12.91 -12.02
N GLU A 263 -2.04 12.39 -11.30
CA GLU A 263 -1.91 12.57 -9.86
C GLU A 263 -1.75 14.05 -9.52
N LYS A 264 -0.89 14.76 -10.27
CA LYS A 264 -0.73 16.20 -10.11
C LYS A 264 -2.04 16.96 -10.30
N MET A 265 -2.78 16.69 -11.37
CA MET A 265 -4.09 17.32 -11.61
C MET A 265 -5.12 16.99 -10.52
N ALA A 266 -5.12 15.76 -10.01
CA ALA A 266 -6.01 15.36 -8.93
C ALA A 266 -5.65 16.08 -7.61
N ASN A 267 -4.37 16.24 -7.30
CA ASN A 267 -3.91 16.97 -6.12
C ASN A 267 -4.29 18.45 -6.20
N GLU A 268 -4.06 19.11 -7.34
CA GLU A 268 -4.50 20.50 -7.56
C GLU A 268 -6.03 20.63 -7.37
N SER A 269 -6.82 19.69 -7.90
CA SER A 269 -8.28 19.69 -7.71
C SER A 269 -8.70 19.49 -6.25
N VAL A 270 -7.97 18.69 -5.46
CA VAL A 270 -8.26 18.49 -4.03
C VAL A 270 -7.90 19.74 -3.23
N GLU A 271 -6.80 20.41 -3.58
CA GLU A 271 -6.41 21.68 -2.95
C GLU A 271 -7.47 22.75 -3.18
N ASP A 272 -7.99 22.90 -4.40
CA ASP A 272 -9.09 23.83 -4.71
C ASP A 272 -10.36 23.53 -3.89
N LEU A 273 -10.76 22.25 -3.83
CA LEU A 273 -11.93 21.83 -3.04
C LEU A 273 -11.72 22.07 -1.53
N MET A 274 -10.50 21.90 -1.03
CA MET A 274 -10.19 22.16 0.37
C MET A 274 -10.34 23.65 0.70
N VAL A 275 -9.93 24.55 -0.20
CA VAL A 275 -10.16 26.00 -0.05
C VAL A 275 -11.67 26.30 0.01
N ASP A 276 -12.46 25.74 -0.90
CA ASP A 276 -13.92 25.94 -0.92
C ASP A 276 -14.60 25.42 0.35
N ILE A 277 -14.19 24.25 0.86
CA ILE A 277 -14.70 23.68 2.11
C ILE A 277 -14.40 24.63 3.28
N THR A 278 -13.16 25.12 3.40
CA THR A 278 -12.81 26.04 4.50
C THR A 278 -13.62 27.33 4.44
N ALA A 279 -13.85 27.89 3.25
CA ALA A 279 -14.69 29.08 3.09
C ALA A 279 -16.16 28.81 3.50
N ALA A 280 -16.72 27.66 3.11
CA ALA A 280 -18.06 27.26 3.49
C ALA A 280 -18.19 27.01 5.01
N GLU A 281 -17.19 26.39 5.63
CA GLU A 281 -17.14 26.19 7.08
C GLU A 281 -17.12 27.52 7.84
N GLU A 282 -16.31 28.48 7.40
CA GLU A 282 -16.30 29.83 7.97
C GLU A 282 -17.66 30.51 7.86
N GLU A 283 -18.33 30.39 6.71
CA GLU A 283 -19.67 30.95 6.52
C GLU A 283 -20.66 30.29 7.49
N ILE A 284 -20.69 28.96 7.58
CA ILE A 284 -21.55 28.23 8.54
C ILE A 284 -21.33 28.73 9.98
N GLN A 285 -20.09 28.98 10.39
CA GLN A 285 -19.82 29.54 11.72
C GLN A 285 -20.39 30.96 11.90
N ARG A 286 -20.31 31.81 10.88
CA ARG A 286 -20.92 33.16 10.91
C ARG A 286 -22.45 33.09 11.03
N TRP A 287 -23.10 32.22 10.27
CA TRP A 287 -24.55 32.04 10.36
C TRP A 287 -24.98 31.46 11.71
N LYS A 288 -24.20 30.51 12.24
CA LYS A 288 -24.47 29.91 13.56
C LYS A 288 -24.39 30.94 14.69
N THR A 289 -23.34 31.77 14.69
CA THR A 289 -23.15 32.81 15.71
C THR A 289 -24.26 33.86 15.64
N ALA A 290 -24.63 34.31 14.44
CA ALA A 290 -25.75 35.23 14.25
C ALA A 290 -27.09 34.66 14.77
N ALA A 291 -27.38 33.40 14.46
CA ALA A 291 -28.60 32.74 14.94
C ALA A 291 -28.63 32.57 16.47
N GLU A 292 -27.47 32.32 17.09
CA GLU A 292 -27.36 32.22 18.55
C GLU A 292 -27.57 33.58 19.24
N GLU A 293 -27.02 34.66 18.66
CA GLU A 293 -27.26 36.03 19.12
C GLU A 293 -28.73 36.43 19.00
N GLU A 294 -29.39 36.11 17.89
CA GLU A 294 -30.81 36.37 17.69
C GLU A 294 -31.67 35.59 18.69
N ALA A 295 -31.37 34.31 18.92
CA ALA A 295 -32.06 33.50 19.93
C ALA A 295 -31.87 34.04 21.35
N ASN A 296 -30.67 34.55 21.68
CA ASN A 296 -30.40 35.21 22.96
C ASN A 296 -31.20 36.51 23.12
N ALA A 297 -31.26 37.34 22.08
CA ALA A 297 -32.07 38.55 22.08
C ALA A 297 -33.57 38.23 22.25
N GLY A 298 -34.07 37.21 21.52
CA GLY A 298 -35.45 36.73 21.65
C GLY A 298 -35.79 36.28 23.07
N ARG A 299 -34.92 35.50 23.71
CA ARG A 299 -35.09 35.08 25.12
C ARG A 299 -35.12 36.26 26.09
N SER A 300 -34.28 37.28 25.87
CA SER A 300 -34.26 38.48 26.72
C SER A 300 -35.59 39.25 26.63
N ILE A 301 -36.14 39.39 25.43
CA ILE A 301 -37.44 40.04 25.20
C ILE A 301 -38.58 39.23 25.84
N GLU A 302 -38.56 37.91 25.69
CA GLU A 302 -39.54 37.02 26.32
C GLU A 302 -39.53 37.17 27.86
N GLN A 303 -38.35 37.21 28.47
CA GLN A 303 -38.22 37.46 29.91
C GLN A 303 -38.80 38.83 30.30
N GLU A 304 -38.55 39.88 29.53
CA GLU A 304 -39.12 41.20 29.78
C GLU A 304 -40.66 41.16 29.72
N PHE A 305 -41.24 40.52 28.71
CA PHE A 305 -42.69 40.34 28.64
C PHE A 305 -43.25 39.51 29.80
N GLN A 306 -42.54 38.45 30.21
CA GLN A 306 -42.94 37.65 31.38
C GLN A 306 -43.01 38.50 32.65
N THR A 307 -42.05 39.42 32.84
CA THR A 307 -42.05 40.34 33.98
C THR A 307 -43.20 41.35 33.90
N GLN A 308 -43.47 41.91 32.70
CA GLN A 308 -44.59 42.84 32.48
C GLN A 308 -45.95 42.15 32.70
N ILE A 309 -46.13 40.92 32.21
CA ILE A 309 -47.36 40.14 32.43
C ILE A 309 -47.57 39.86 33.91
N SER A 310 -46.49 39.56 34.65
CA SER A 310 -46.55 39.31 36.08
C SER A 310 -46.92 40.57 36.88
N SER A 311 -46.39 41.75 36.51
CA SER A 311 -46.75 43.01 37.15
C SER A 311 -48.21 43.38 36.86
N LEU A 312 -48.65 43.27 35.60
CA LEU A 312 -50.03 43.55 35.21
C LEU A 312 -51.03 42.60 35.89
N HIS A 313 -50.69 41.31 36.02
CA HIS A 313 -51.53 40.37 36.78
C HIS A 313 -51.68 40.80 38.24
N LYS A 314 -50.58 41.24 38.86
CA LYS A 314 -50.61 41.71 40.25
C LYS A 314 -51.48 42.96 40.40
N GLU A 315 -51.32 43.94 39.52
CA GLU A 315 -52.13 45.15 39.50
C GLU A 315 -53.62 44.84 39.27
N LEU A 316 -53.93 43.89 38.38
CA LEU A 316 -55.30 43.42 38.13
C LEU A 316 -55.93 42.79 39.37
N GLU A 317 -55.17 41.98 40.10
CA GLU A 317 -55.68 41.32 41.31
C GLU A 317 -55.89 42.34 42.45
N GLU A 318 -54.96 43.29 42.63
CA GLU A 318 -55.14 44.42 43.56
C GLU A 318 -56.40 45.24 43.20
N ALA A 319 -56.62 45.53 41.91
CA ALA A 319 -57.82 46.23 41.45
C ALA A 319 -59.10 45.43 41.71
N ARG A 320 -59.08 44.10 41.53
CA ARG A 320 -60.20 43.23 41.88
C ARG A 320 -60.51 43.24 43.37
N GLU A 321 -59.51 43.13 44.22
CA GLU A 321 -59.69 43.18 45.68
C GLU A 321 -60.35 44.50 46.10
N THR A 322 -59.85 45.63 45.59
CA THR A 322 -60.47 46.95 45.88
C THR A 322 -61.90 47.07 45.36
N MET A 323 -62.21 46.49 44.19
CA MET A 323 -63.57 46.45 43.66
C MET A 323 -64.52 45.64 44.55
N VAL A 324 -64.10 44.46 45.02
CA VAL A 324 -64.87 43.63 45.96
C VAL A 324 -65.12 44.38 47.27
N GLU A 325 -64.13 45.08 47.80
CA GLU A 325 -64.31 45.92 48.99
C GLU A 325 -65.34 47.04 48.77
N LEU A 326 -65.31 47.71 47.61
CA LEU A 326 -66.26 48.75 47.26
C LEU A 326 -67.67 48.20 47.06
N GLU A 327 -67.84 47.05 46.42
CA GLU A 327 -69.12 46.35 46.31
C GLU A 327 -69.68 46.00 47.69
N ASN A 328 -68.85 45.47 48.60
CA ASN A 328 -69.28 45.17 49.97
C ASN A 328 -69.72 46.45 50.71
N LYS A 329 -68.98 47.56 50.55
CA LYS A 329 -69.37 48.87 51.11
C LYS A 329 -70.68 49.39 50.50
N LEU A 330 -70.90 49.17 49.20
CA LEU A 330 -72.14 49.54 48.51
C LEU A 330 -73.32 48.74 49.07
N LYS A 331 -73.22 47.40 49.13
CA LYS A 331 -74.26 46.52 49.69
C LYS A 331 -74.63 46.90 51.12
N PHE A 332 -73.64 47.18 51.97
CA PHE A 332 -73.90 47.68 53.32
C PHE A 332 -74.71 48.99 53.32
N LYS A 333 -74.36 49.94 52.45
CA LYS A 333 -75.12 51.20 52.32
C LYS A 333 -76.54 50.98 51.80
N GLU A 334 -76.72 50.09 50.82
CA GLU A 334 -78.03 49.73 50.27
C GLU A 334 -78.91 49.08 51.34
N GLU A 335 -78.38 48.13 52.12
CA GLU A 335 -79.08 47.51 53.24
C GLU A 335 -79.45 48.55 54.32
N THR A 336 -78.53 49.47 54.63
CA THR A 336 -78.78 50.55 55.59
C THR A 336 -79.89 51.49 55.11
N ALA A 337 -79.89 51.85 53.82
CA ALA A 337 -80.91 52.70 53.22
C ALA A 337 -82.28 51.98 53.16
N ALA A 338 -82.30 50.70 52.79
CA ALA A 338 -83.50 49.87 52.79
C ALA A 338 -84.11 49.75 54.21
N ALA A 339 -83.27 49.58 55.23
CA ALA A 339 -83.71 49.56 56.62
C ALA A 339 -84.32 50.91 57.06
N ALA A 340 -83.72 52.04 56.66
CA ALA A 340 -84.26 53.37 56.94
C ALA A 340 -85.63 53.59 56.26
N LEU A 341 -85.77 53.18 55.00
CA LEU A 341 -87.04 53.25 54.26
C LEU A 341 -88.12 52.35 54.87
N ALA A 342 -87.78 51.12 55.26
CA ALA A 342 -88.70 50.23 55.95
C ALA A 342 -89.13 50.78 57.33
N GLY A 343 -88.22 51.46 58.03
CA GLY A 343 -88.53 52.19 59.26
C GLY A 343 -89.52 53.33 59.03
N ALA A 344 -89.34 54.11 57.96
CA ALA A 344 -90.27 55.18 57.57
C ALA A 344 -91.66 54.63 57.19
N ALA A 345 -91.72 53.55 56.42
CA ALA A 345 -92.99 52.91 56.04
C ALA A 345 -93.77 52.34 57.24
N ARG A 346 -93.09 51.75 58.24
CA ARG A 346 -93.74 51.31 59.50
C ARG A 346 -94.19 52.48 60.37
N HIS A 347 -93.58 53.65 60.23
CA HIS A 347 -94.00 54.86 60.94
C HIS A 347 -95.26 55.46 60.31
N GLU A 348 -95.43 55.33 58.99
CA GLU A 348 -96.66 55.70 58.27
C GLU A 348 -97.81 54.70 58.48
N GLU A 349 -97.57 53.40 58.69
CA GLU A 349 -98.62 52.40 59.01
C GLU A 349 -99.15 52.47 60.45
N HIS A 350 -98.50 53.25 61.33
CA HIS A 350 -98.90 53.43 62.74
C HIS A 350 -99.53 54.80 63.05
N MET A 351 -99.81 55.60 62.02
CA MET A 351 -100.72 56.76 62.08
C MET A 351 -102.03 56.42 61.38
#